data_AF-A0A6P0DT84-F1
#
_entry.id   AF-A0A6P0DT84-F1
#
_cell.length_a   1.000
_cell.length_b   1.000
_cell.length_c   1.000
_cell.angle_alpha   90.00
_cell.angle_beta   90.00
_cell.angle_gamma   90.00
#
_symmetry.space_group_name_H-M   'P 1'
#
loop_
_entity.id
_entity.type
_entity.pdbx_description
1 polymer ?
#
loop_
_entity_poly.entity_id
_entity_poly.type
_entity_poly.pdbx_seq_one_letter_code
_entity_poly.pdbx_strand_id
1 'polypeptide(L)'
;AFTGQVHAALDEIASQPAGKQLLQEIGDHQSNDKFGYKVAIMPQASEKRQSLFGRPRTYADGNVTRSASDQKASTPGEGTVSSVKWNPQQTVTPDGKRPPFIGLAHEMIHAHNNLKGESSLISKPSSSTAGMG
;
A
#
# COMPACT_ATOMS: atom_id res chain seq x y z
N ALA A 1 -7.02 1.63 20.93
CA ALA A 1 -5.66 1.20 20.55
C ALA A 1 -5.58 1.01 19.04
N PHE A 2 -4.41 1.16 18.42
CA PHE A 2 -4.23 1.09 16.96
C PHE A 2 -4.78 -0.21 16.35
N THR A 3 -4.50 -1.37 16.96
CA THR A 3 -4.98 -2.68 16.48
C THR A 3 -6.50 -2.74 16.36
N GLY A 4 -7.24 -2.16 17.32
CA GLY A 4 -8.71 -2.10 17.25
C GLY A 4 -9.22 -1.21 16.11
N GLN A 5 -8.48 -0.16 15.76
CA GLN A 5 -8.80 0.68 14.59
C GLN A 5 -8.52 -0.04 13.28
N VAL A 6 -7.46 -0.85 13.23
CA VAL A 6 -7.17 -1.71 12.07
C VAL A 6 -8.29 -2.74 11.89
N HIS A 7 -8.70 -3.45 12.94
CA HIS A 7 -9.79 -4.42 12.85
C HIS A 7 -11.10 -3.78 12.39
N ALA A 8 -11.51 -2.66 13.01
CA ALA A 8 -12.70 -1.94 12.59
C ALA A 8 -12.64 -1.49 11.11
N ALA A 9 -11.47 -1.03 10.64
CA ALA A 9 -11.32 -0.66 9.24
C ALA A 9 -11.36 -1.86 8.29
N LEU A 10 -10.79 -3.01 8.68
CA LEU A 10 -10.89 -4.25 7.91
C LEU A 10 -12.32 -4.78 7.87
N ASP A 11 -13.08 -4.66 8.96
CA ASP A 11 -14.50 -5.03 9.02
C ASP A 11 -15.33 -4.16 8.08
N GLU A 12 -15.08 -2.84 8.06
CA GLU A 12 -15.72 -1.91 7.11
C GLU A 12 -15.39 -2.27 5.65
N ILE A 13 -14.14 -2.62 5.35
CA ILE A 13 -13.74 -3.10 4.01
C ILE A 13 -14.48 -4.41 3.67
N ALA A 14 -14.51 -5.36 4.59
CA ALA A 14 -15.17 -6.66 4.41
C ALA A 14 -16.70 -6.56 4.33
N SER A 15 -17.29 -5.46 4.81
CA SER A 15 -18.74 -5.21 4.69
C SER A 15 -19.20 -5.06 3.23
N GLN A 16 -18.28 -4.70 2.33
CA GLN A 16 -18.56 -4.53 0.90
C GLN A 16 -18.10 -5.78 0.12
N PRO A 17 -18.88 -6.28 -0.88
CA PRO A 17 -18.52 -7.49 -1.62
C PRO A 17 -17.11 -7.46 -2.24
N ALA A 18 -16.74 -6.34 -2.88
CA ALA A 18 -15.42 -6.17 -3.49
C ALA A 18 -14.30 -6.13 -2.45
N GLY A 19 -14.53 -5.49 -1.29
CA GLY A 19 -13.55 -5.44 -0.21
C GLY A 19 -13.38 -6.80 0.48
N LYS A 20 -14.47 -7.54 0.68
CA LYS A 20 -14.43 -8.93 1.17
C LYS A 20 -13.62 -9.82 0.23
N GLN A 21 -13.91 -9.74 -1.06
CA GLN A 21 -13.18 -10.51 -2.07
C GLN A 21 -11.69 -10.17 -2.05
N LEU A 22 -11.32 -8.88 -2.01
CA LEU A 22 -9.93 -8.44 -1.91
C LEU A 22 -9.22 -9.06 -0.69
N LEU A 23 -9.83 -8.97 0.49
CA LEU A 23 -9.24 -9.51 1.72
C LEU A 23 -9.12 -11.03 1.69
N GLN A 24 -10.09 -11.71 1.07
CA GLN A 24 -10.02 -13.15 0.86
C GLN A 24 -8.91 -13.53 -0.13
N GLU A 25 -8.80 -12.86 -1.28
CA GLU A 25 -7.73 -13.12 -2.25
C GLU A 25 -6.34 -12.92 -1.65
N ILE A 26 -6.18 -11.89 -0.80
CA ILE A 26 -4.95 -11.71 -0.01
C ILE A 26 -4.75 -12.89 0.94
N GLY A 27 -5.76 -13.27 1.73
CA GLY A 27 -5.66 -14.37 2.70
C GLY A 27 -5.31 -15.72 2.05
N ASP A 28 -5.94 -16.04 0.93
CA ASP A 28 -5.83 -17.31 0.21
C ASP A 28 -4.56 -17.40 -0.65
N HIS A 29 -3.90 -16.27 -0.93
CA HIS A 29 -2.70 -16.23 -1.75
C HIS A 29 -1.63 -17.21 -1.21
N GLN A 30 -1.14 -18.09 -2.07
CA GLN A 30 -0.11 -19.05 -1.70
C GLN A 30 1.25 -18.46 -2.08
N SER A 31 1.92 -17.83 -1.13
CA SER A 31 3.30 -17.35 -1.28
C SER A 31 4.24 -18.10 -0.34
N ASN A 32 5.51 -18.19 -0.74
CA ASN A 32 6.59 -18.69 0.12
C ASN A 32 6.90 -17.60 1.18
N ASP A 33 5.98 -17.43 2.13
CA ASP A 33 5.97 -16.36 3.11
C ASP A 33 7.14 -16.49 4.09
N LYS A 34 8.29 -15.92 3.71
CA LYS A 34 9.52 -15.90 4.52
C LYS A 34 9.30 -15.41 5.96
N PHE A 35 8.27 -14.60 6.20
CA PHE A 35 8.03 -13.93 7.48
C PHE A 35 6.75 -14.38 8.20
N GLY A 36 6.00 -15.36 7.67
CA GLY A 36 4.77 -15.86 8.29
C GLY A 36 3.56 -14.91 8.21
N TYR A 37 3.65 -13.84 7.43
CA TYR A 37 2.55 -12.92 7.14
C TYR A 37 2.64 -12.43 5.69
N LYS A 38 1.51 -11.99 5.14
CA LYS A 38 1.41 -11.42 3.79
C LYS A 38 1.43 -9.90 3.76
N VAL A 39 0.77 -9.29 4.76
CA VAL A 39 0.68 -7.84 4.92
C VAL A 39 0.92 -7.49 6.38
N ALA A 40 1.89 -6.63 6.65
CA ALA A 40 2.13 -6.05 7.98
C ALA A 40 1.58 -4.62 8.03
N ILE A 41 0.55 -4.37 8.85
CA ILE A 41 -0.04 -3.03 9.01
C ILE A 41 0.56 -2.34 10.23
N MET A 42 1.11 -1.16 10.03
CA MET A 42 1.84 -0.38 11.04
C MET A 42 1.26 1.04 11.13
N PRO A 43 1.37 1.68 12.32
CA PRO A 43 0.93 3.06 12.47
C PRO A 43 1.79 4.01 11.63
N GLN A 44 1.13 4.96 10.98
CA GLN A 44 1.76 6.08 10.28
C GLN A 44 1.49 7.37 11.05
N ALA A 45 2.51 8.21 11.19
CA ALA A 45 2.31 9.55 11.76
C ALA A 45 1.48 10.40 10.79
N SER A 46 0.62 11.29 11.32
CA SER A 46 -0.17 12.22 10.48
C SER A 46 0.68 13.23 9.71
N GLU A 47 1.92 13.43 10.15
CA GLU A 47 2.80 14.47 9.66
C GLU A 47 4.22 13.92 9.48
N LYS A 48 4.84 14.28 8.36
CA LYS A 48 6.25 14.06 8.12
C LYS A 48 6.99 15.39 8.12
N ARG A 49 8.01 15.50 8.99
CA ARG A 49 8.93 16.64 8.97
C ARG A 49 10.09 16.34 8.01
N GLN A 50 10.27 17.17 7.01
CA GLN A 50 11.46 17.15 6.13
C GLN A 50 12.10 18.54 6.12
N SER A 51 13.43 18.59 6.20
CA SER A 51 14.17 19.82 5.94
C SER A 51 14.39 19.96 4.44
N LEU A 52 13.80 20.97 3.82
CA LEU A 52 14.04 21.31 2.41
C LEU A 52 14.81 22.64 2.39
N PHE A 53 16.02 22.64 1.82
CA PHE A 53 16.91 23.80 1.81
C PHE A 53 17.16 24.41 3.21
N GLY A 54 17.35 23.56 4.22
CA GLY A 54 17.62 24.00 5.60
C GLY A 54 16.39 24.54 6.35
N ARG A 55 15.20 24.54 5.74
CA ARG A 55 13.95 24.94 6.41
C ARG A 55 13.09 23.72 6.72
N PRO A 56 12.66 23.53 7.98
CA PRO A 56 11.74 22.46 8.32
C PRO A 56 10.40 22.73 7.65
N ARG A 57 9.92 21.75 6.89
CA ARG A 57 8.56 21.68 6.35
C ARG A 57 7.87 20.46 6.90
N THR A 58 6.63 20.65 7.33
CA THR A 58 5.72 19.58 7.72
C THR A 58 4.80 19.31 6.55
N TYR A 59 4.77 18.07 6.09
CA TYR A 59 3.84 17.60 5.07
C TYR A 59 2.84 16.66 5.72
N ALA A 60 1.58 16.70 5.27
CA ALA A 60 0.65 15.63 5.58
C ALA A 60 1.24 14.33 5.04
N ASP A 61 1.47 13.35 5.92
CA ASP A 61 1.99 12.06 5.49
C ASP A 61 0.80 11.19 5.03
N GLY A 62 1.00 10.49 3.93
CA GLY A 62 0.00 9.61 3.35
C GLY A 62 0.13 8.20 3.91
N ASN A 63 -0.94 7.44 3.76
CA ASN A 63 -0.83 5.99 3.82
C ASN A 63 0.12 5.52 2.70
N VAL A 64 0.90 4.47 2.99
CA VAL A 64 1.87 3.95 2.03
C VAL A 64 2.06 2.45 2.17
N THR A 65 2.08 1.77 1.03
CA THR A 65 2.45 0.37 0.91
C THR A 65 3.86 0.24 0.36
N ARG A 66 4.66 -0.63 0.96
CA ARG A 66 5.98 -1.01 0.46
C ARG A 66 6.10 -2.51 0.35
N SER A 67 6.57 -2.95 -0.81
CA SER A 67 6.90 -4.34 -1.05
C SER A 67 8.18 -4.74 -0.31
N ALA A 68 8.35 -6.02 0.04
CA ALA A 68 9.62 -6.50 0.59
C ALA A 68 10.70 -6.69 -0.50
N SER A 69 10.32 -6.73 -1.78
CA SER A 69 11.21 -6.81 -2.93
C SER A 69 10.53 -6.26 -4.17
N ASP A 70 10.97 -5.09 -4.63
CA ASP A 70 10.34 -4.40 -5.77
C ASP A 70 10.44 -5.21 -7.06
N GLN A 71 11.54 -5.95 -7.25
CA GLN A 71 11.69 -6.87 -8.39
C GLN A 71 10.58 -7.93 -8.39
N LYS A 72 10.37 -8.62 -7.26
CA LYS A 72 9.35 -9.66 -7.15
C LYS A 72 7.93 -9.10 -7.22
N ALA A 73 7.73 -7.93 -6.62
CA ALA A 73 6.46 -7.22 -6.67
C ALA A 73 6.02 -6.88 -8.10
N SER A 74 6.96 -6.75 -9.04
CA SER A 74 6.71 -6.44 -10.45
C SER A 74 6.96 -7.61 -11.41
N THR A 75 7.27 -8.81 -10.90
CA THR A 75 7.49 -10.00 -11.73
C THR A 75 6.26 -10.89 -11.63
N PRO A 76 5.44 -11.03 -12.69
CA PRO A 76 4.19 -11.78 -12.63
C PRO A 76 4.38 -13.20 -12.11
N GLY A 77 3.59 -13.57 -11.10
CA GLY A 77 3.62 -14.90 -10.49
C GLY A 77 4.72 -15.14 -9.44
N GLU A 78 5.68 -14.22 -9.25
CA GLU A 78 6.63 -14.31 -8.14
C GLU A 78 6.04 -13.77 -6.84
N GLY A 79 5.59 -12.51 -6.86
CA GLY A 79 4.95 -11.89 -5.72
C GLY A 79 5.86 -11.59 -4.54
N THR A 80 5.44 -10.67 -3.68
CA THR A 80 6.12 -10.41 -2.41
C THR A 80 5.18 -9.84 -1.36
N VAL A 81 5.52 -10.14 -0.10
CA VAL A 81 4.82 -9.60 1.08
C VAL A 81 4.99 -8.08 1.15
N SER A 82 4.04 -7.42 1.81
CA SER A 82 4.02 -5.95 1.91
C SER A 82 3.97 -5.46 3.34
N SER A 83 4.46 -4.23 3.53
CA SER A 83 4.28 -3.45 4.74
C SER A 83 3.41 -2.23 4.41
N VAL A 84 2.35 -2.01 5.18
CA VAL A 84 1.41 -0.90 5.03
C VAL A 84 1.57 0.01 6.23
N LYS A 85 1.92 1.26 5.98
CA LYS A 85 1.84 2.32 7.00
C LYS A 85 0.52 3.05 6.81
N TRP A 86 -0.34 3.02 7.82
CA TRP A 86 -1.67 3.60 7.77
C TRP A 86 -1.95 4.54 8.94
N ASN A 87 -2.56 5.68 8.65
CA ASN A 87 -3.02 6.64 9.63
C ASN A 87 -4.55 6.59 9.78
N PRO A 88 -5.07 6.06 10.91
CA PRO A 88 -6.52 5.98 11.15
C PRO A 88 -7.19 7.34 11.36
N GLN A 89 -6.42 8.42 11.55
CA GLN A 89 -6.95 9.77 11.73
C GLN A 89 -6.96 10.59 10.43
N GLN A 90 -6.44 10.03 9.33
CA GLN A 90 -6.38 10.74 8.06
C GLN A 90 -7.74 10.72 7.36
N THR A 91 -8.49 11.82 7.49
CA THR A 91 -9.81 12.00 6.86
C THR A 91 -9.80 12.98 5.69
N VAL A 92 -8.69 13.69 5.47
CA VAL A 92 -8.52 14.70 4.42
C VAL A 92 -7.44 14.24 3.46
N THR A 93 -7.78 14.28 2.17
CA THR A 93 -6.87 13.95 1.07
C THR A 93 -6.97 15.00 -0.03
N PRO A 94 -6.04 15.04 -0.99
CA PRO A 94 -6.13 15.96 -2.13
C PRO A 94 -7.47 15.86 -2.88
N ASP A 95 -8.08 14.67 -2.93
CA ASP A 95 -9.35 14.40 -3.61
C ASP A 95 -10.60 14.73 -2.75
N GLY A 96 -10.40 15.24 -1.53
CA GLY A 96 -11.46 15.63 -0.61
C GLY A 96 -11.50 14.81 0.69
N LYS A 97 -12.63 14.91 1.38
CA LYS A 97 -12.88 14.18 2.64
C LYS A 97 -13.25 12.74 2.34
N ARG A 98 -12.56 11.80 2.96
CA ARG A 98 -12.88 10.36 2.88
C ARG A 98 -12.76 9.68 4.24
N PRO A 99 -13.58 8.67 4.54
CA PRO A 99 -13.38 7.84 5.73
C PRO A 99 -11.99 7.18 5.71
N PRO A 100 -11.32 7.02 6.87
CA PRO A 100 -9.96 6.46 6.94
C PRO A 100 -9.81 5.04 6.37
N PHE A 101 -10.87 4.21 6.45
CA PHE A 101 -10.86 2.84 5.93
C PHE A 101 -10.69 2.80 4.40
N ILE A 102 -11.13 3.83 3.66
CA ILE A 102 -10.89 3.95 2.22
C ILE A 102 -9.39 4.08 1.94
N GLY A 103 -8.69 4.82 2.80
CA GLY A 103 -7.23 4.93 2.74
C GLY A 103 -6.56 3.59 2.98
N LEU A 104 -7.05 2.78 3.92
CA LEU A 104 -6.52 1.42 4.14
C LEU A 104 -6.85 0.50 2.95
N ALA A 105 -8.07 0.55 2.42
CA ALA A 105 -8.48 -0.26 1.27
C ALA A 105 -7.59 -0.02 0.05
N HIS A 106 -7.23 1.24 -0.21
CA HIS A 106 -6.29 1.61 -1.28
C HIS A 106 -4.93 0.94 -1.10
N GLU A 107 -4.39 0.95 0.11
CA GLU A 107 -3.13 0.27 0.42
C GLU A 107 -3.24 -1.26 0.31
N MET A 108 -4.37 -1.86 0.70
CA MET A 108 -4.59 -3.29 0.55
C MET A 108 -4.62 -3.72 -0.92
N ILE A 109 -5.12 -2.87 -1.84
CA ILE A 109 -5.04 -3.12 -3.30
C ILE A 109 -3.59 -3.15 -3.76
N HIS A 110 -2.75 -2.20 -3.32
CA HIS A 110 -1.31 -2.22 -3.63
C HIS A 110 -0.64 -3.48 -3.09
N ALA A 111 -0.96 -3.87 -1.85
CA ALA A 111 -0.41 -5.07 -1.24
C ALA A 111 -0.81 -6.34 -2.01
N HIS A 112 -2.06 -6.41 -2.46
CA HIS A 112 -2.56 -7.50 -3.30
C HIS A 112 -1.84 -7.59 -4.65
N ASN A 113 -1.63 -6.46 -5.33
CA ASN A 113 -0.88 -6.43 -6.60
C ASN A 113 0.58 -6.84 -6.39
N ASN A 114 1.20 -6.42 -5.28
CA ASN A 114 2.55 -6.86 -4.92
C ASN A 114 2.62 -8.37 -4.70
N LEU A 115 1.61 -9.00 -4.09
CA LEU A 115 1.53 -10.45 -3.94
C LEU A 115 1.38 -11.17 -5.30
N LYS A 116 0.69 -10.57 -6.27
CA LYS A 116 0.56 -11.16 -7.62
C LYS A 116 1.79 -10.93 -8.50
N GLY A 117 2.71 -10.06 -8.10
CA GLY A 117 3.82 -9.64 -8.95
C GLY A 117 3.40 -8.64 -10.04
N GLU A 118 2.32 -7.91 -9.80
CA GLU A 118 1.67 -6.99 -10.75
C GLU A 118 1.87 -5.52 -10.38
N SER A 119 2.83 -5.22 -9.50
CA SER A 119 3.15 -3.86 -9.08
C SER A 119 3.74 -3.05 -10.22
N SER A 120 3.11 -1.93 -10.55
CA SER A 120 3.53 -1.03 -11.63
C SER A 120 4.69 -0.08 -11.23
N LEU A 121 5.35 -0.30 -10.08
CA LEU A 121 6.34 0.63 -9.53
C LEU A 121 7.71 0.55 -10.21
N ILE A 122 8.02 -0.50 -10.97
CA ILE A 122 9.14 -0.45 -11.91
C ILE A 122 8.67 0.42 -13.08
N SER A 123 9.18 1.66 -13.11
CA SER A 123 9.14 2.52 -14.29
C SER A 123 9.46 1.65 -15.51
N LYS A 124 8.52 1.51 -16.45
CA LYS A 124 8.88 1.04 -17.79
C LYS A 124 10.12 1.84 -18.19
N PRO A 125 11.27 1.22 -18.49
CA PRO A 125 12.38 1.98 -19.04
C PRO A 125 11.80 2.72 -20.25
N SER A 126 11.88 4.04 -20.20
CA SER A 126 11.60 4.90 -21.36
C SER A 126 12.29 4.24 -22.54
N SER A 127 11.51 3.84 -23.54
CA SER A 127 12.01 3.37 -24.83
C SER A 127 12.66 4.56 -25.55
N SER A 128 13.80 5.00 -25.06
CA SER A 128 14.72 5.85 -25.79
C SER A 128 15.58 4.92 -26.63
N THR A 129 15.15 4.66 -27.86
CA THR A 129 15.97 4.53 -29.08
C THR A 129 15.14 3.98 -30.26
N ALA A 130 14.73 4.87 -31.16
CA ALA A 130 14.53 4.63 -32.60
C ALA A 130 14.24 5.98 -33.25
N GLY A 131 15.03 6.54 -34.17
CA GLY A 131 16.30 6.17 -34.75
C GLY A 131 16.82 7.41 -35.50
N MET A 132 18.13 7.58 -35.54
CA MET A 132 18.77 8.35 -36.61
C MET A 132 18.63 7.53 -37.90
N GLY A 133 18.12 8.16 -38.94
CA GLY A 133 18.02 7.65 -40.31
C GLY A 133 17.61 8.78 -41.23
#